data_AF-A0A7X9DRV8-F1
#
_entry.id   AF-A0A7X9DRV8-F1
#
_cell.length_a   1.000
_cell.length_b   1.000
_cell.length_c   1.000
_cell.angle_alpha   90.00
_cell.angle_beta   90.00
_cell.angle_gamma   90.00
#
_symmetry.space_group_name_H-M   'P 1'
#
loop_
_entity.id
_entity.type
_entity.pdbx_description
1 polymer ?
#
loop_
_entity_poly.entity_id
_entity_poly.type
_entity_poly.pdbx_seq_one_letter_code
_entity_poly.pdbx_strand_id
1 'polypeptide(L)'
;MNFKFSGIWEKTCSWLWIGLVISLPLSSLPIFAKLIHTSSVAPASGIFVLLLTILWFPIYIFRGGRFPFQGKPVLIFVLYCVFTILMAFFRQAPFYPGSSTIANSVEALATLGMGFLFYLITASFPNKPGIIRNTIKALNWGGMMMLGWSLMQIVMWLPTHDFPEWMRVLQRFFSTTVLFDKRTTGFASEPSWLAHMLNLVYLPYWLGATLKRYSAHKLRIWFLSLENILLGLGVVVLFLTFSRGGLVS
;
A
#
# COMPACT_ATOMS: atom_id res chain seq x y z
N MET A 1 9.67 -35.01 -4.61
CA MET A 1 10.18 -34.70 -3.27
C MET A 1 9.01 -34.16 -2.42
N ASN A 2 8.40 -35.02 -1.59
CA ASN A 2 7.19 -34.68 -0.82
C ASN A 2 7.59 -33.94 0.47
N PHE A 3 7.62 -32.61 0.41
CA PHE A 3 7.90 -31.77 1.57
C PHE A 3 6.70 -31.77 2.54
N LYS A 4 6.84 -32.50 3.65
CA LYS A 4 6.00 -32.39 4.87
C LYS A 4 5.99 -30.98 5.49
N PHE A 5 6.80 -30.05 4.98
CA PHE A 5 6.86 -28.64 5.36
C PHE A 5 5.67 -27.78 4.90
N SER A 6 4.76 -28.31 4.06
CA SER A 6 3.70 -27.52 3.41
C SER A 6 2.80 -26.76 4.39
N GLY A 7 2.38 -27.38 5.51
CA GLY A 7 1.37 -26.79 6.39
C GLY A 7 1.84 -25.55 7.17
N ILE A 8 3.04 -25.61 7.78
CA ILE A 8 3.59 -24.48 8.54
C ILE A 8 4.00 -23.36 7.58
N TRP A 9 4.66 -23.73 6.49
CA TRP A 9 5.06 -22.81 5.44
C TRP A 9 3.88 -22.00 4.87
N GLU A 10 2.82 -22.69 4.45
CA GLU A 10 1.64 -22.06 3.86
C GLU A 10 0.95 -21.13 4.86
N LYS A 11 0.91 -21.51 6.15
CA LYS A 11 0.40 -20.65 7.22
C LYS A 11 1.26 -19.40 7.38
N THR A 12 2.59 -19.53 7.43
CA THR A 12 3.51 -18.38 7.54
C THR A 12 3.32 -17.43 6.36
N CYS A 13 3.33 -17.94 5.12
CA CYS A 13 3.08 -17.11 3.95
C CYS A 13 1.70 -16.43 3.99
N SER A 14 0.66 -17.13 4.49
CA SER A 14 -0.68 -16.56 4.64
C SER A 14 -0.70 -15.42 5.65
N TRP A 15 -0.01 -15.56 6.79
CA TRP A 15 0.10 -14.50 7.78
C TRP A 15 0.88 -13.30 7.25
N LEU A 16 1.99 -13.54 6.55
CA LEU A 16 2.77 -12.47 5.90
C LEU A 16 1.93 -11.73 4.86
N TRP A 17 1.11 -12.45 4.09
CA TRP A 17 0.18 -11.86 3.14
C TRP A 17 -0.90 -11.00 3.81
N ILE A 18 -1.51 -11.49 4.89
CA ILE A 18 -2.49 -10.70 5.64
C ILE A 18 -1.83 -9.45 6.25
N GLY A 19 -0.61 -9.60 6.79
CA GLY A 19 0.20 -8.48 7.29
C GLY A 19 0.49 -7.45 6.20
N LEU A 20 0.87 -7.89 4.99
CA LEU A 20 1.05 -7.02 3.82
C LEU A 20 -0.22 -6.21 3.54
N VAL A 21 -1.38 -6.87 3.46
CA VAL A 21 -2.65 -6.22 3.09
C VAL A 21 -3.12 -5.23 4.17
N ILE A 22 -3.05 -5.62 5.44
CA ILE A 22 -3.45 -4.74 6.56
C ILE A 22 -2.52 -3.54 6.70
N SER A 23 -1.24 -3.70 6.35
CA SER A 23 -0.25 -2.62 6.43
C SER A 23 -0.22 -1.70 5.21
N LEU A 24 -1.05 -1.96 4.17
CA LEU A 24 -1.15 -1.08 3.01
C LEU A 24 -1.38 0.40 3.39
N PRO A 25 -2.32 0.77 4.30
CA PRO A 25 -2.55 2.14 4.76
C PRO A 25 -1.32 2.89 5.28
N LEU A 26 -0.28 2.18 5.71
CA LEU A 26 0.91 2.76 6.33
C LEU A 26 1.94 3.08 5.23
N SER A 27 1.90 4.31 4.71
CA SER A 27 2.71 4.69 3.54
C SER A 27 4.18 4.96 3.85
N SER A 28 4.54 5.21 5.11
CA SER A 28 5.86 5.75 5.48
C SER A 28 6.32 5.31 6.87
N LEU A 29 6.70 4.04 7.03
CA LEU A 29 7.26 3.59 8.32
C LEU A 29 8.70 4.11 8.50
N PRO A 30 8.98 4.89 9.57
CA PRO A 30 10.33 5.41 9.84
C PRO A 30 11.38 4.30 10.00
N ILE A 31 10.97 3.15 10.54
CA ILE A 31 11.85 1.98 10.73
C ILE A 31 12.31 1.44 9.38
N PHE A 32 11.42 1.39 8.39
CA PHE A 32 11.74 0.88 7.06
C PHE A 32 12.61 1.87 6.27
N ALA A 33 12.34 3.17 6.42
CA ALA A 33 13.18 4.23 5.83
C ALA A 33 14.62 4.17 6.35
N LYS A 34 14.81 3.91 7.66
CA LYS A 34 16.14 3.72 8.26
C LYS A 34 16.86 2.48 7.73
N LEU A 35 16.13 1.40 7.40
CA LEU A 35 16.71 0.15 6.94
C LEU A 35 17.17 0.22 5.47
N ILE A 36 16.43 0.91 4.60
CA ILE A 36 16.73 0.98 3.15
C ILE A 36 17.52 2.26 2.80
N HIS A 37 17.82 3.12 3.77
CA HIS A 37 18.53 4.40 3.56
C HIS A 37 17.93 5.25 2.41
N THR A 38 16.65 5.08 2.14
CA THR A 38 15.94 5.75 1.04
C THR A 38 15.07 6.85 1.61
N SER A 39 15.16 8.03 1.00
CA SER A 39 14.50 9.26 1.47
C SER A 39 13.05 9.36 0.99
N SER A 40 12.67 8.63 -0.06
CA SER A 40 11.50 9.01 -0.86
C SER A 40 10.20 8.29 -0.49
N VAL A 41 10.16 6.97 -0.31
CA VAL A 41 8.91 6.26 0.10
C VAL A 41 9.25 4.91 0.74
N ALA A 42 8.88 4.72 2.01
CA ALA A 42 9.17 3.50 2.75
C ALA A 42 7.86 2.88 3.29
N PRO A 43 7.07 2.20 2.43
CA PRO A 43 5.78 1.65 2.84
C PRO A 43 5.96 0.48 3.80
N ALA A 44 5.14 0.39 4.83
CA ALA A 44 5.18 -0.71 5.80
C ALA A 44 5.06 -2.08 5.16
N SER A 45 4.18 -2.16 4.16
CA SER A 45 3.90 -3.35 3.36
C SER A 45 5.15 -3.84 2.62
N GLY A 46 6.17 -2.99 2.40
CA GLY A 46 7.42 -3.35 1.77
C GLY A 46 8.19 -4.43 2.52
N ILE A 47 8.17 -4.42 3.86
CA ILE A 47 8.80 -5.47 4.67
C ILE A 47 8.17 -6.84 4.36
N PHE A 48 6.84 -6.89 4.32
CA PHE A 48 6.11 -8.14 4.06
C PHE A 48 6.31 -8.62 2.62
N VAL A 49 6.40 -7.71 1.65
CA VAL A 49 6.73 -8.04 0.26
C VAL A 49 8.12 -8.67 0.16
N LEU A 50 9.13 -8.09 0.82
CA LEU A 50 10.48 -8.65 0.81
C LEU A 50 10.52 -10.04 1.44
N LEU A 51 9.85 -10.21 2.59
CA LEU A 51 9.74 -11.53 3.24
C LEU A 51 9.02 -12.56 2.35
N LEU A 52 7.92 -12.19 1.70
CA LEU A 52 7.24 -13.07 0.73
C LEU A 52 8.08 -13.33 -0.51
N THR A 53 8.93 -12.39 -0.92
CA THR A 53 9.86 -12.56 -2.05
C THR A 53 10.95 -13.57 -1.73
N ILE A 54 11.48 -13.58 -0.51
CA ILE A 54 12.50 -14.54 -0.09
C ILE A 54 11.86 -15.91 0.16
N LEU A 55 10.71 -15.91 0.82
CA LEU A 55 10.07 -17.13 1.25
C LEU A 55 9.24 -17.73 0.11
N TRP A 56 8.12 -17.11 -0.25
CA TRP A 56 7.10 -17.70 -1.12
C TRP A 56 7.49 -17.74 -2.61
N PHE A 57 8.08 -16.67 -3.12
CA PHE A 57 8.28 -16.47 -4.56
C PHE A 57 9.18 -17.53 -5.24
N PRO A 58 10.33 -17.97 -4.67
CA PRO A 58 11.18 -18.98 -5.29
C PRO A 58 10.45 -20.32 -5.42
N ILE A 59 9.73 -20.72 -4.37
CA ILE A 59 8.94 -21.97 -4.39
C ILE A 59 7.82 -21.89 -5.42
N TYR A 60 7.17 -20.73 -5.55
CA TYR A 60 6.14 -20.51 -6.55
C TYR A 60 6.67 -20.69 -7.98
N ILE A 61 7.86 -20.13 -8.28
CA ILE A 61 8.52 -20.29 -9.58
C ILE A 61 8.91 -21.76 -9.81
N PHE A 62 9.56 -22.40 -8.84
CA PHE A 62 9.98 -23.81 -8.97
C PHE A 62 8.81 -24.78 -9.17
N ARG A 63 7.61 -24.42 -8.69
CA ARG A 63 6.38 -25.20 -8.91
C ARG A 63 5.65 -24.86 -10.20
N GLY A 64 6.22 -24.05 -11.09
CA GLY A 64 5.60 -23.66 -12.36
C GLY A 64 4.39 -22.74 -12.19
N GLY A 65 4.45 -21.84 -11.21
CA GLY A 65 3.42 -20.84 -10.96
C GLY A 65 3.06 -20.01 -12.20
N ARG A 66 1.78 -19.67 -12.34
CA ARG A 66 1.26 -18.92 -13.50
C ARG A 66 1.04 -17.46 -13.13
N PHE A 67 1.75 -16.57 -13.83
CA PHE A 67 1.53 -15.14 -13.72
C PHE A 67 0.33 -14.69 -14.57
N PRO A 68 -0.42 -13.68 -14.13
CA PRO A 68 -1.48 -13.09 -14.93
C PRO A 68 -0.90 -12.44 -16.19
N PHE A 69 -1.68 -12.40 -17.27
CA PHE A 69 -1.25 -11.85 -18.57
C PHE A 69 -0.76 -10.40 -18.45
N GLN A 70 -1.37 -9.62 -17.56
CA GLN A 70 -1.01 -8.24 -17.25
C GLN A 70 0.44 -8.10 -16.76
N GLY A 71 1.05 -9.18 -16.25
CA GLY A 71 2.48 -9.19 -15.89
C GLY A 71 3.43 -9.02 -17.08
N LYS A 72 3.00 -9.33 -18.32
CA LYS A 72 3.82 -9.10 -19.52
C LYS A 72 4.01 -7.60 -19.81
N PRO A 73 2.95 -6.77 -19.89
CA PRO A 73 3.10 -5.32 -19.99
C PRO A 73 3.99 -4.72 -18.88
N VAL A 74 3.80 -5.16 -17.63
CA VAL A 74 4.62 -4.67 -16.51
C VAL A 74 6.09 -5.03 -16.69
N LEU A 75 6.41 -6.24 -17.17
CA LEU A 75 7.78 -6.62 -17.48
C LEU A 75 8.39 -5.74 -18.59
N ILE A 76 7.62 -5.45 -19.65
CA ILE A 76 8.07 -4.55 -20.73
C ILE A 76 8.36 -3.15 -20.16
N PHE A 77 7.49 -2.63 -19.29
CA PHE A 77 7.71 -1.37 -18.60
C PHE A 77 9.00 -1.38 -17.75
N VAL A 78 9.22 -2.45 -16.98
CA VAL A 78 10.45 -2.61 -16.18
C VAL A 78 11.69 -2.61 -17.07
N LEU A 79 11.68 -3.37 -18.18
CA LEU A 79 12.79 -3.41 -19.13
C LEU A 79 13.04 -2.03 -19.76
N TYR A 80 11.97 -1.30 -20.09
CA TYR A 80 12.06 0.06 -20.59
C TYR A 80 12.70 1.00 -19.55
N CYS A 81 12.28 0.93 -18.28
CA CYS A 81 12.88 1.72 -17.20
C CYS A 81 14.38 1.40 -17.03
N VAL A 82 14.76 0.11 -16.99
CA VAL A 82 16.17 -0.30 -16.92
C VAL A 82 16.95 0.26 -18.11
N PHE A 83 16.40 0.19 -19.31
CA PHE A 83 17.00 0.79 -20.50
C PHE A 83 17.20 2.31 -20.34
N THR A 84 16.20 3.04 -19.85
CA THR A 84 16.34 4.49 -19.62
C THR A 84 17.38 4.85 -18.55
N ILE A 85 17.52 4.02 -17.50
CA ILE A 85 18.56 4.19 -16.48
C ILE A 85 19.95 3.99 -17.10
N LEU A 86 20.13 2.98 -17.96
CA LEU A 86 21.37 2.77 -18.70
C LEU A 86 21.69 3.95 -19.63
N MET A 87 20.68 4.48 -20.32
CA MET A 87 20.83 5.65 -21.19
C MET A 87 21.22 6.92 -20.42
N ALA A 88 20.89 7.02 -19.13
CA ALA A 88 21.25 8.17 -18.30
C ALA A 88 22.77 8.34 -18.14
N PHE A 89 23.55 7.25 -18.17
CA PHE A 89 25.01 7.30 -18.11
C PHE A 89 25.66 7.93 -19.34
N PHE A 90 24.93 8.00 -20.46
CA PHE A 90 25.40 8.65 -21.70
C PHE A 90 24.98 10.12 -21.79
N ARG A 91 24.16 10.62 -20.87
CA ARG A 91 23.75 12.03 -20.83
C ARG A 91 24.65 12.84 -19.90
N GLN A 92 25.08 14.01 -20.36
CA GLN A 92 25.62 15.06 -19.51
C GLN A 92 24.46 15.78 -18.81
N ALA A 93 23.93 15.18 -17.74
CA ALA A 93 22.92 15.82 -16.93
C ALA A 93 23.55 16.97 -16.11
N PRO A 94 22.84 18.09 -15.89
CA PRO A 94 23.34 19.13 -14.99
C PRO A 94 23.52 18.54 -13.59
N PHE A 95 24.74 18.63 -13.07
CA PHE A 95 25.08 18.13 -11.74
C PHE A 95 24.35 18.97 -10.68
N TYR A 96 23.40 18.36 -9.97
CA TYR A 96 22.92 18.91 -8.70
C TYR A 96 23.99 18.66 -7.63
N PRO A 97 24.34 19.66 -6.79
CA PRO A 97 25.30 19.48 -5.72
C PRO A 97 24.90 18.31 -4.80
N GLY A 98 25.80 17.33 -4.62
CA GLY A 98 25.56 16.13 -3.80
C GLY A 98 24.85 14.98 -4.51
N SER A 99 24.47 15.13 -5.79
CA SER A 99 23.86 14.04 -6.56
C SER A 99 24.91 13.14 -7.22
N SER A 100 24.73 11.82 -7.11
CA SER A 100 25.57 10.81 -7.77
C SER A 100 24.72 9.99 -8.73
N THR A 101 25.09 9.95 -10.01
CA THR A 101 24.39 9.16 -11.02
C THR A 101 24.27 7.68 -10.63
N ILE A 102 25.31 7.13 -9.99
CA ILE A 102 25.31 5.75 -9.51
C ILE A 102 24.32 5.60 -8.35
N ALA A 103 24.38 6.48 -7.35
CA ALA A 103 23.48 6.42 -6.19
C ALA A 103 22.01 6.54 -6.62
N ASN A 104 21.71 7.50 -7.51
CA ASN A 104 20.38 7.71 -8.06
C ASN A 104 19.90 6.49 -8.89
N SER A 105 20.80 5.87 -9.65
CA SER A 105 20.48 4.67 -10.42
C SER A 105 20.17 3.48 -9.51
N VAL A 106 20.92 3.30 -8.42
CA VAL A 106 20.66 2.25 -7.43
C VAL A 106 19.32 2.48 -6.73
N GLU A 107 19.01 3.72 -6.34
CA GLU A 107 17.72 4.08 -5.74
C GLU A 107 16.55 3.84 -6.72
N ALA A 108 16.72 4.23 -7.98
CA ALA A 108 15.72 4.00 -9.03
C ALA A 108 15.49 2.51 -9.28
N LEU A 109 16.56 1.70 -9.36
CA LEU A 109 16.46 0.24 -9.52
C LEU A 109 15.81 -0.42 -8.30
N ALA A 110 16.15 0.01 -7.08
CA ALA A 110 15.53 -0.49 -5.87
C ALA A 110 14.02 -0.20 -5.83
N THR A 111 13.62 1.03 -6.21
CA THR A 111 12.22 1.45 -6.28
C THR A 111 11.45 0.66 -7.35
N LEU A 112 12.03 0.53 -8.55
CA LEU A 112 11.44 -0.25 -9.64
C LEU A 112 11.30 -1.73 -9.26
N GLY A 113 12.33 -2.32 -8.65
CA GLY A 113 12.33 -3.68 -8.16
C GLY A 113 11.26 -3.92 -7.09
N MET A 114 11.13 -3.01 -6.13
CA MET A 114 10.09 -3.08 -5.10
C MET A 114 8.69 -3.04 -5.74
N GLY A 115 8.43 -2.07 -6.64
CA GLY A 115 7.14 -1.97 -7.34
C GLY A 115 6.81 -3.22 -8.15
N PHE A 116 7.80 -3.78 -8.85
CA PHE A 116 7.65 -5.02 -9.61
C PHE A 116 7.32 -6.21 -8.71
N LEU A 117 8.02 -6.37 -7.58
CA LEU A 117 7.76 -7.43 -6.60
C LEU A 117 6.38 -7.30 -5.97
N PHE A 118 5.96 -6.08 -5.61
CA PHE A 118 4.61 -5.80 -5.15
C PHE A 118 3.57 -6.28 -6.15
N TYR A 119 3.74 -5.90 -7.42
CA TYR A 119 2.83 -6.29 -8.48
C TYR A 119 2.78 -7.81 -8.64
N LEU A 120 3.92 -8.48 -8.78
CA LEU A 120 3.97 -9.93 -8.99
C LEU A 120 3.35 -10.70 -7.82
N ILE A 121 3.70 -10.35 -6.58
CA ILE A 121 3.18 -11.04 -5.40
C ILE A 121 1.68 -10.80 -5.27
N THR A 122 1.21 -9.55 -5.39
CA THR A 122 -0.21 -9.25 -5.22
C THR A 122 -1.09 -9.81 -6.32
N ALA A 123 -0.57 -9.93 -7.54
CA ALA A 123 -1.31 -10.47 -8.67
C ALA A 123 -1.31 -12.02 -8.70
N SER A 124 -0.34 -12.69 -8.07
CA SER A 124 -0.19 -14.15 -8.12
C SER A 124 -0.52 -14.89 -6.82
N PHE A 125 -0.41 -14.25 -5.65
CA PHE A 125 -0.66 -14.89 -4.36
C PHE A 125 -2.14 -15.22 -4.10
N PRO A 126 -3.12 -14.31 -4.33
CA PRO A 126 -4.54 -14.59 -4.05
C PRO A 126 -5.18 -15.43 -5.17
N ASN A 127 -4.74 -16.68 -5.29
CA ASN A 127 -5.13 -17.60 -6.37
C ASN A 127 -6.24 -18.60 -6.01
N LYS A 128 -6.66 -18.64 -4.74
CA LYS A 128 -7.71 -19.54 -4.24
C LYS A 128 -8.88 -18.71 -3.69
N PRO A 129 -10.14 -19.16 -3.84
CA PRO A 129 -11.30 -18.44 -3.33
C PRO A 129 -11.23 -18.11 -1.83
N GLY A 130 -10.69 -19.04 -1.02
CA GLY A 130 -10.50 -18.82 0.42
C GLY A 130 -9.48 -17.72 0.74
N ILE A 131 -8.37 -17.66 -0.01
CA ILE A 131 -7.35 -16.63 0.15
C ILE A 131 -7.93 -15.28 -0.28
N ILE A 132 -8.59 -15.22 -1.45
CA ILE A 132 -9.24 -14.00 -1.95
C ILE A 132 -10.21 -13.43 -0.90
N ARG A 133 -11.08 -14.28 -0.33
CA ARG A 133 -12.01 -13.84 0.71
C ARG A 133 -11.29 -13.29 1.95
N ASN A 134 -10.19 -13.92 2.38
CA ASN A 134 -9.40 -13.44 3.51
C ASN A 134 -8.66 -12.14 3.19
N THR A 135 -8.13 -11.99 1.97
CA THR A 135 -7.55 -10.74 1.46
C THR A 135 -8.57 -9.61 1.54
N ILE A 136 -9.79 -9.85 1.09
CA ILE A 136 -10.85 -8.84 1.11
C ILE A 136 -11.21 -8.45 2.55
N LYS A 137 -11.31 -9.42 3.46
CA LYS A 137 -11.51 -9.11 4.90
C LYS A 137 -10.37 -8.28 5.47
N ALA A 138 -9.13 -8.65 5.17
CA ALA A 138 -7.94 -7.92 5.59
C ALA A 138 -7.94 -6.49 5.03
N LEU A 139 -8.37 -6.31 3.77
CA LEU A 139 -8.50 -5.01 3.14
C LEU A 139 -9.56 -4.15 3.85
N ASN A 140 -10.72 -4.71 4.18
CA ASN A 140 -11.73 -4.02 4.97
C ASN A 140 -11.23 -3.62 6.35
N TRP A 141 -10.48 -4.49 7.04
CA TRP A 141 -9.89 -4.16 8.33
C TRP A 141 -8.85 -3.05 8.23
N GLY A 142 -7.93 -3.12 7.26
CA GLY A 142 -6.95 -2.07 7.00
C GLY A 142 -7.62 -0.74 6.65
N GLY A 143 -8.61 -0.77 5.77
CA GLY A 143 -9.40 0.41 5.40
C GLY A 143 -10.21 0.97 6.57
N MET A 144 -10.80 0.13 7.41
CA MET A 144 -11.49 0.56 8.64
C MET A 144 -10.55 1.26 9.62
N MET A 145 -9.36 0.69 9.87
CA MET A 145 -8.35 1.30 10.73
C MET A 145 -7.91 2.67 10.18
N MET A 146 -7.65 2.73 8.87
CA MET A 146 -7.29 3.95 8.16
C MET A 146 -8.39 5.02 8.30
N LEU A 147 -9.65 4.67 8.01
CA LEU A 147 -10.77 5.60 8.13
C LEU A 147 -11.01 6.03 9.58
N GLY A 148 -10.90 5.11 10.54
CA GLY A 148 -11.05 5.43 11.96
C GLY A 148 -10.04 6.47 12.42
N TRP A 149 -8.77 6.30 12.05
CA TRP A 149 -7.73 7.28 12.36
C TRP A 149 -7.94 8.62 11.65
N SER A 150 -8.31 8.58 10.37
CA SER A 150 -8.65 9.79 9.61
C SER A 150 -9.84 10.55 10.20
N LEU A 151 -10.89 9.86 10.61
CA LEU A 151 -12.06 10.48 11.26
C LEU A 151 -11.70 11.06 12.62
N MET A 152 -10.82 10.41 13.38
CA MET A 152 -10.31 10.97 14.63
C MET A 152 -9.53 12.27 14.38
N GLN A 153 -8.68 12.31 13.33
CA GLN A 153 -8.00 13.54 12.91
C GLN A 153 -9.02 14.63 12.60
N ILE A 154 -10.03 14.32 11.80
CA ILE A 154 -11.11 15.22 11.40
C ILE A 154 -11.82 15.84 12.61
N VAL A 155 -12.28 15.01 13.55
CA VAL A 155 -12.98 15.47 14.75
C VAL A 155 -12.10 16.39 15.60
N MET A 156 -10.80 16.15 15.63
CA MET A 156 -9.86 16.95 16.44
C MET A 156 -9.49 18.28 15.79
N TRP A 157 -9.29 18.35 14.47
CA TRP A 157 -8.92 19.61 13.82
C TRP A 157 -10.12 20.50 13.46
N LEU A 158 -11.33 19.94 13.31
CA LEU A 158 -12.55 20.71 12.99
C LEU A 158 -12.80 21.94 13.90
N PRO A 159 -12.68 21.84 15.24
CA PRO A 159 -12.96 22.97 16.13
C PRO A 159 -11.78 23.93 16.27
N THR A 160 -10.56 23.41 16.33
CA THR A 160 -9.34 24.14 16.72
C THR A 160 -8.49 24.58 15.54
N HIS A 161 -8.75 24.02 14.35
CA HIS A 161 -7.88 24.11 13.16
C HIS A 161 -6.45 23.61 13.38
N ASP A 162 -6.22 22.86 14.46
CA ASP A 162 -4.91 22.39 14.93
C ASP A 162 -5.05 21.01 15.59
N PHE A 163 -3.94 20.26 15.67
CA PHE A 163 -3.88 18.94 16.30
C PHE A 163 -3.24 19.01 17.68
N PRO A 164 -3.78 18.28 18.66
CA PRO A 164 -3.16 18.19 19.99
C PRO A 164 -1.82 17.47 19.93
N GLU A 165 -0.91 17.80 20.84
CA GLU A 165 0.47 17.31 20.81
C GLU A 165 0.57 15.78 20.89
N TRP A 166 -0.29 15.12 21.68
CA TRP A 166 -0.32 13.67 21.76
C TRP A 166 -0.59 13.01 20.38
N MET A 167 -1.39 13.67 19.54
CA MET A 167 -1.71 13.19 18.20
C MET A 167 -0.54 13.37 17.24
N ARG A 168 0.17 14.51 17.37
CA ARG A 168 1.41 14.78 16.64
C ARG A 168 2.51 13.77 17.01
N VAL A 169 2.65 13.44 18.29
CA VAL A 169 3.58 12.42 18.78
C VAL A 169 3.21 11.03 18.25
N LEU A 170 1.93 10.67 18.31
CA LEU A 170 1.45 9.37 17.81
C LEU A 170 1.65 9.23 16.30
N GLN A 171 1.41 10.28 15.51
CA GLN A 171 1.64 10.26 14.06
C GLN A 171 3.11 9.95 13.71
N ARG A 172 4.09 10.44 14.50
CA ARG A 172 5.52 10.18 14.26
C ARG A 172 5.91 8.70 14.34
N PHE A 173 5.08 7.85 14.97
CA PHE A 173 5.32 6.41 14.97
C PHE A 173 4.93 5.75 13.64
N PHE A 174 3.91 6.28 12.98
CA PHE A 174 3.34 5.69 11.76
C PHE A 174 3.82 6.36 10.48
N SER A 175 4.25 7.61 10.56
CA SER A 175 4.67 8.40 9.42
C SER A 175 5.93 9.21 9.73
N THR A 176 6.76 9.38 8.72
CA THR A 176 7.97 10.24 8.77
C THR A 176 7.66 11.73 8.70
N THR A 177 6.43 12.11 8.34
CA THR A 177 6.01 13.50 8.15
C THR A 177 5.12 14.01 9.28
N VAL A 178 4.98 15.34 9.35
CA VAL A 178 4.13 16.03 10.32
C VAL A 178 2.66 16.06 9.88
N LEU A 179 1.75 16.19 10.84
CA LEU A 179 0.35 16.48 10.56
C LEU A 179 0.22 17.88 9.94
N PHE A 180 -0.54 17.97 8.84
CA PHE A 180 -0.78 19.21 8.12
C PHE A 180 -2.04 19.89 8.64
N ASP A 181 -1.91 21.12 9.12
CA ASP A 181 -3.03 21.86 9.69
C ASP A 181 -4.20 21.95 8.70
N LYS A 182 -5.43 21.77 9.21
CA LYS A 182 -6.68 21.76 8.43
C LYS A 182 -6.80 20.66 7.37
N ARG A 183 -5.93 19.63 7.38
CA ARG A 183 -5.96 18.52 6.42
C ARG A 183 -5.81 17.19 7.11
N THR A 184 -6.45 16.18 6.54
CA THR A 184 -6.43 14.81 7.05
C THR A 184 -5.45 13.97 6.25
N THR A 185 -4.50 13.34 6.93
CA THR A 185 -3.50 12.44 6.31
C THR A 185 -3.74 10.98 6.67
N GLY A 186 -4.51 10.69 7.72
CA GLY A 186 -4.64 9.35 8.25
C GLY A 186 -3.25 8.78 8.59
N PHE A 187 -2.99 7.54 8.19
CA PHE A 187 -1.67 6.91 8.35
C PHE A 187 -0.70 7.21 7.20
N ALA A 188 -1.13 7.99 6.21
CA ALA A 188 -0.27 8.37 5.11
C ALA A 188 0.65 9.54 5.50
N SER A 189 1.74 9.67 4.74
CA SER A 189 2.68 10.78 4.86
C SER A 189 2.09 12.11 4.43
N GLU A 190 1.13 12.13 3.49
CA GLU A 190 0.50 13.37 3.05
C GLU A 190 -0.98 13.15 2.73
N PRO A 191 -1.79 14.23 2.68
CA PRO A 191 -3.21 14.13 2.34
C PRO A 191 -3.45 13.57 0.93
N SER A 192 -2.53 13.87 -0.01
CA SER A 192 -2.54 13.36 -1.39
C SER A 192 -2.42 11.84 -1.44
N TRP A 193 -1.54 11.27 -0.61
CA TRP A 193 -1.35 9.83 -0.52
C TRP A 193 -2.60 9.13 0.03
N LEU A 194 -3.19 9.66 1.10
CA LEU A 194 -4.47 9.13 1.62
C LEU A 194 -5.56 9.14 0.54
N ALA A 195 -5.69 10.24 -0.19
CA ALA A 195 -6.67 10.38 -1.25
C ALA A 195 -6.43 9.39 -2.40
N HIS A 196 -5.17 9.23 -2.86
CA HIS A 196 -4.82 8.25 -3.88
C HIS A 196 -5.11 6.81 -3.42
N MET A 197 -4.83 6.48 -2.17
CA MET A 197 -5.14 5.17 -1.62
C MET A 197 -6.65 4.88 -1.61
N LEU A 198 -7.45 5.88 -1.23
CA LEU A 198 -8.91 5.79 -1.30
C LEU A 198 -9.38 5.57 -2.74
N ASN A 199 -8.90 6.35 -3.71
CA ASN A 199 -9.39 6.30 -5.09
C ASN A 199 -8.90 5.07 -5.88
N LEU A 200 -7.72 4.53 -5.58
CA LEU A 200 -7.17 3.41 -6.36
C LEU A 200 -7.54 2.05 -5.80
N VAL A 201 -7.68 1.93 -4.47
CA VAL A 201 -7.83 0.64 -3.81
C VAL A 201 -9.18 0.52 -3.11
N TYR A 202 -9.48 1.42 -2.19
CA TYR A 202 -10.60 1.22 -1.25
C TYR A 202 -11.96 1.56 -1.86
N LEU A 203 -12.14 2.78 -2.38
CA LEU A 203 -13.42 3.23 -2.92
C LEU A 203 -13.89 2.41 -4.12
N PRO A 204 -13.07 2.09 -5.14
CA PRO A 204 -13.51 1.25 -6.25
C PRO A 204 -13.94 -0.14 -5.79
N TYR A 205 -13.20 -0.72 -4.84
CA TYR A 205 -13.54 -2.02 -4.27
C TYR A 205 -14.85 -1.96 -3.47
N TRP A 206 -15.00 -1.02 -2.54
CA TRP A 206 -16.22 -0.89 -1.73
C TRP A 206 -17.44 -0.56 -2.58
N LEU A 207 -17.28 0.27 -3.61
CA LEU A 207 -18.32 0.56 -4.60
C LEU A 207 -18.71 -0.72 -5.36
N GLY A 208 -17.73 -1.46 -5.88
CA GLY A 208 -17.98 -2.73 -6.57
C GLY A 208 -18.68 -3.77 -5.69
N ALA A 209 -18.26 -3.88 -4.43
CA ALA A 209 -18.89 -4.75 -3.43
C ALA A 209 -20.33 -4.32 -3.14
N THR A 210 -20.58 -3.02 -2.98
CA THR A 210 -21.91 -2.43 -2.75
C THR A 210 -22.84 -2.70 -3.93
N LEU A 211 -22.39 -2.42 -5.16
CA LEU A 211 -23.17 -2.62 -6.39
C LEU A 211 -23.52 -4.09 -6.61
N LYS A 212 -22.60 -5.01 -6.29
CA LYS A 212 -22.84 -6.47 -6.39
C LYS A 212 -23.53 -7.05 -5.15
N ARG A 213 -23.85 -6.25 -4.15
CA ARG A 213 -24.36 -6.70 -2.83
C ARG A 213 -23.50 -7.80 -2.20
N TYR A 214 -22.21 -7.77 -2.50
CA TYR A 214 -21.22 -8.69 -1.98
C TYR A 214 -20.71 -8.18 -0.63
N SER A 215 -20.60 -9.07 0.35
CA SER A 215 -19.94 -8.76 1.62
C SER A 215 -19.03 -9.91 2.04
N ALA A 216 -17.80 -9.59 2.40
CA ALA A 216 -16.86 -10.59 2.90
C ALA A 216 -17.12 -10.92 4.39
N HIS A 217 -17.81 -10.03 5.10
CA HIS A 217 -18.12 -10.13 6.52
C HIS A 217 -19.55 -10.62 6.74
N LYS A 218 -19.78 -11.26 7.89
CA LYS A 218 -21.14 -11.60 8.34
C LYS A 218 -21.84 -10.43 9.02
N LEU A 219 -21.08 -9.41 9.43
CA LEU A 219 -21.60 -8.23 10.12
C LEU A 219 -22.48 -7.42 9.15
N ARG A 220 -23.75 -7.26 9.51
CA ARG A 220 -24.70 -6.37 8.85
C ARG A 220 -25.38 -5.54 9.93
N ILE A 221 -25.32 -4.22 9.78
CA ILE A 221 -26.02 -3.30 10.66
C ILE A 221 -27.30 -2.91 9.92
N TRP A 222 -28.42 -3.48 10.35
CA TRP A 222 -29.72 -3.38 9.67
C TRP A 222 -29.65 -3.87 8.20
N PHE A 223 -29.69 -2.98 7.19
CA PHE A 223 -29.50 -3.33 5.76
C PHE A 223 -28.09 -3.01 5.23
N LEU A 224 -27.25 -2.33 6.01
CA LEU A 224 -25.93 -1.90 5.57
C LEU A 224 -24.90 -3.00 5.82
N SER A 225 -24.22 -3.44 4.76
CA SER A 225 -23.00 -4.23 4.90
C SER A 225 -21.86 -3.34 5.42
N LEU A 226 -20.81 -3.97 5.95
CA LEU A 226 -19.61 -3.24 6.36
C LEU A 226 -19.04 -2.42 5.20
N GLU A 227 -19.02 -2.99 4.00
CA GLU A 227 -18.53 -2.35 2.78
C GLU A 227 -19.32 -1.07 2.44
N ASN A 228 -20.64 -1.03 2.67
CA ASN A 228 -21.45 0.17 2.45
C ASN A 228 -21.06 1.30 3.42
N ILE A 229 -20.82 0.96 4.68
CA ILE A 229 -20.43 1.93 5.72
C ILE A 229 -19.04 2.49 5.39
N LEU A 230 -18.10 1.60 5.04
CA LEU A 230 -16.74 2.00 4.65
C LEU A 230 -16.74 2.86 3.40
N LEU A 231 -17.60 2.57 2.41
CA LEU A 231 -17.78 3.43 1.22
C LEU A 231 -18.21 4.84 1.61
N GLY A 232 -19.28 4.97 2.40
CA GLY A 232 -19.80 6.28 2.82
C GLY A 232 -18.77 7.09 3.62
N LEU A 233 -18.14 6.46 4.62
CA LEU A 233 -17.08 7.09 5.40
C LEU A 233 -15.85 7.43 4.54
N GLY A 234 -15.50 6.58 3.59
CA GLY A 234 -14.39 6.79 2.66
C GLY A 234 -14.59 8.03 1.78
N VAL A 235 -15.81 8.25 1.28
CA VAL A 235 -16.15 9.45 0.51
C VAL A 235 -16.02 10.71 1.38
N VAL A 236 -16.54 10.67 2.61
CA VAL A 236 -16.41 11.79 3.56
C VAL A 236 -14.95 12.12 3.85
N VAL A 237 -14.13 11.09 4.16
CA VAL A 237 -12.70 11.27 4.41
C VAL A 237 -12.00 11.82 3.16
N LEU A 238 -12.33 11.34 1.95
CA LEU A 238 -11.75 11.84 0.71
C LEU A 238 -11.95 13.35 0.57
N PHE A 239 -13.19 13.84 0.75
CA PHE A 239 -13.49 15.28 0.73
C PHE A 239 -12.69 16.07 1.76
N LEU A 240 -12.53 15.52 2.97
CA LEU A 240 -11.83 16.16 4.08
C LEU A 240 -10.31 15.99 4.07
N THR A 241 -9.75 15.32 3.05
CA THR A 241 -8.30 15.39 2.78
C THR A 241 -7.90 16.75 2.20
N PHE A 242 -8.83 17.47 1.55
CA PHE A 242 -8.57 18.70 0.78
C PHE A 242 -7.43 18.57 -0.25
N SER A 243 -7.15 17.35 -0.71
CA SER A 243 -6.18 17.11 -1.78
C SER A 243 -6.80 17.42 -3.13
N ARG A 244 -6.38 18.51 -3.78
CA ARG A 244 -6.89 18.89 -5.11
C ARG A 244 -6.70 17.77 -6.14
N GLY A 245 -5.51 17.16 -6.16
CA GLY A 245 -5.23 16.03 -7.07
C GLY A 245 -6.07 14.80 -6.73
N GLY A 246 -6.29 14.55 -5.44
CA GLY A 246 -7.10 13.41 -4.97
C GLY A 246 -8.60 13.58 -5.19
N LEU A 247 -9.13 14.80 -5.28
CA LEU A 247 -10.57 15.00 -5.54
C LEU A 247 -10.94 14.90 -7.02
N VAL A 248 -9.96 15.11 -7.90
CA VAL A 248 -10.15 15.07 -9.37
C VAL A 248 -9.84 13.68 -9.95
N SER A 249 -9.05 12.87 -9.24
CA SER A 249 -8.65 11.52 -9.68
C SER A 249 -9.74 10.48 -9.45
#